data_AF-A0A7Y4LZV9-F1
#
_entry.id   AF-A0A7Y4LZV9-F1
#
_cell.length_a   1.000
_cell.length_b   1.000
_cell.length_c   1.000
_cell.angle_alpha   90.00
_cell.angle_beta   90.00
_cell.angle_gamma   90.00
#
_symmetry.space_group_name_H-M   'P 1'
#
loop_
_entity.id
_entity.type
_entity.pdbx_description
1 polymer ?
#
loop_
_entity_poly.entity_id
_entity_poly.type
_entity_poly.pdbx_seq_one_letter_code
_entity_poly.pdbx_strand_id
1 'polypeptide(L)'
;MTDNHPKPKKESTTTRKLKPRKKSLRTKGSPRVTRATSDRLKELWATPEFRERMKQRDKDRIDAAKNNPAAFSRLGIPDGMKRAEAMRIWTQANALADKFIAALKKTGEILDDPDAATVLYKGFRVPATDDGLAEVALRQAFVLAVGPTSPHVKAKALNIVLTYTRAKPANKSKLLLGEVTEFLDAISNENS
;
A
#
# COMPACT_ATOMS: atom_id res chain seq x y z
N MET A 1 49.58 -10.65 -28.94
CA MET A 1 48.88 -9.71 -28.05
C MET A 1 47.50 -10.30 -27.79
N THR A 2 47.32 -10.98 -26.66
CA THR A 2 46.06 -11.63 -26.29
C THR A 2 45.50 -10.92 -25.06
N ASP A 3 44.42 -10.17 -25.26
CA ASP A 3 43.72 -9.41 -24.24
C ASP A 3 43.02 -10.34 -23.25
N ASN A 4 43.64 -10.52 -22.09
CA ASN A 4 43.03 -11.18 -20.94
C ASN A 4 42.10 -10.19 -20.21
N HIS A 5 40.84 -10.12 -20.61
CA HIS A 5 39.81 -9.47 -19.79
C HIS A 5 39.50 -10.33 -18.56
N PRO A 6 39.67 -9.81 -17.33
CA PRO A 6 39.30 -10.53 -16.11
C PRO A 6 37.77 -10.62 -16.01
N LYS A 7 37.25 -11.85 -15.91
CA LYS A 7 35.81 -12.10 -15.70
C LYS A 7 35.35 -11.46 -14.37
N PRO A 8 34.17 -10.83 -14.32
CA PRO A 8 33.63 -10.30 -13.08
C PRO A 8 33.37 -11.44 -12.09
N LYS A 9 33.99 -11.34 -10.90
CA LYS A 9 33.73 -12.25 -9.78
C LYS A 9 32.25 -12.12 -9.41
N LYS A 10 31.49 -13.22 -9.58
CA LYS A 10 30.13 -13.33 -9.06
C LYS A 10 30.21 -13.24 -7.54
N GLU A 11 29.86 -12.09 -6.98
CA GLU A 11 29.62 -11.92 -5.56
C GLU A 11 28.53 -12.91 -5.14
N SER A 12 28.91 -13.91 -4.35
CA SER A 12 27.98 -14.83 -3.71
C SER A 12 27.11 -14.01 -2.78
N THR A 13 25.86 -13.77 -3.16
CA THR A 13 24.84 -13.20 -2.30
C THR A 13 24.62 -14.14 -1.12
N THR A 14 25.33 -13.86 -0.02
CA THR A 14 25.15 -14.54 1.26
C THR A 14 23.70 -14.36 1.66
N THR A 15 22.90 -15.39 1.45
CA THR A 15 21.48 -15.43 1.78
C THR A 15 21.41 -15.36 3.30
N ARG A 16 21.25 -14.14 3.84
CA ARG A 16 21.04 -13.89 5.26
C ARG A 16 19.88 -14.79 5.69
N LYS A 17 20.16 -15.84 6.47
CA LYS A 17 19.14 -16.70 7.09
C LYS A 17 18.29 -15.79 7.98
N LEU A 18 17.14 -15.35 7.46
CA LEU A 18 16.18 -14.56 8.20
C LEU A 18 15.77 -15.40 9.42
N LYS A 19 15.95 -14.85 10.63
CA LYS A 19 15.53 -15.52 11.86
C LYS A 19 14.04 -15.86 11.72
N PRO A 20 13.61 -17.10 12.03
CA PRO A 20 12.22 -17.49 11.93
C PRO A 20 11.40 -16.54 12.80
N ARG A 21 10.45 -15.85 12.16
CA ARG A 21 9.58 -14.88 12.83
C ARG A 21 8.84 -15.60 13.97
N LYS A 22 8.88 -15.06 15.19
CA LYS A 22 8.15 -15.62 16.34
C LYS A 22 6.68 -15.78 15.92
N LYS A 23 6.17 -17.01 15.90
CA LYS A 23 4.76 -17.30 15.65
C LYS A 23 3.97 -16.57 16.73
N SER A 24 2.97 -15.76 16.35
CA SER A 24 2.09 -15.13 17.33
C SER A 24 1.51 -16.20 18.25
N LEU A 25 1.32 -15.86 19.53
CA LEU A 25 0.55 -16.70 20.44
C LEU A 25 -0.80 -16.94 19.76
N ARG A 26 -1.04 -18.19 19.39
CA ARG A 26 -2.27 -18.61 18.74
C ARG A 26 -3.38 -18.20 19.71
N THR A 27 -4.11 -17.14 19.41
CA THR A 27 -5.34 -16.80 20.12
C THR A 27 -6.15 -18.09 20.19
N LYS A 28 -6.80 -18.37 21.35
CA LYS A 28 -7.70 -19.52 21.50
C LYS A 28 -8.65 -19.48 20.30
N GLY A 29 -8.35 -20.31 19.30
CA GLY A 29 -8.95 -20.19 17.99
C GLY A 29 -10.44 -20.40 18.10
N SER A 30 -11.19 -19.98 17.08
CA SER A 30 -12.58 -20.37 16.92
C SER A 30 -12.74 -21.87 17.22
N PRO A 31 -13.85 -22.28 17.87
CA PRO A 31 -14.06 -23.65 18.28
C PRO A 31 -13.76 -24.58 17.11
N ARG A 32 -12.84 -25.53 17.34
CA ARG A 32 -12.40 -26.47 16.31
C ARG A 32 -13.64 -27.19 15.80
N VAL A 33 -13.85 -27.19 14.48
CA VAL A 33 -14.93 -27.89 13.80
C VAL A 33 -15.06 -29.31 14.40
N THR A 34 -16.23 -29.63 14.95
CA THR A 34 -16.43 -30.90 15.67
C THR A 34 -16.42 -32.07 14.69
N ARG A 35 -16.04 -33.26 15.15
CA ARG A 35 -16.05 -34.48 14.31
C ARG A 35 -17.40 -34.69 13.63
N ALA A 36 -18.49 -34.51 14.38
CA ALA A 36 -19.86 -34.60 13.86
C ALA A 36 -20.13 -33.69 12.65
N THR A 37 -19.68 -32.43 12.69
CA THR A 37 -19.83 -31.52 11.54
C THR A 37 -19.00 -31.94 10.33
N SER A 38 -17.81 -32.52 10.56
CA SER A 38 -16.99 -33.06 9.48
C SER A 38 -17.64 -34.28 8.84
N ASP A 39 -18.23 -35.18 9.61
CA ASP A 39 -18.81 -36.42 9.10
C ASP A 39 -20.09 -36.14 8.31
N ARG A 40 -20.96 -35.25 8.81
CA ARG A 40 -22.11 -34.74 8.05
C ARG A 40 -21.69 -34.10 6.71
N LEU A 41 -20.58 -33.36 6.69
CA LEU A 41 -20.09 -32.76 5.45
C LEU A 41 -19.65 -33.85 4.46
N LYS A 42 -18.97 -34.92 4.92
CA LYS A 42 -18.57 -36.06 4.07
C LYS A 42 -19.78 -36.76 3.48
N GLU A 43 -20.83 -36.97 4.27
CA GLU A 43 -22.10 -37.54 3.79
C GLU A 43 -22.73 -36.68 2.69
N LEU A 44 -22.78 -35.36 2.88
CA LEU A 44 -23.25 -34.44 1.84
C LEU A 44 -22.40 -34.53 0.58
N TRP A 45 -21.07 -34.59 0.70
CA TRP A 45 -20.17 -34.75 -0.44
C TRP A 45 -20.33 -36.11 -1.15
N ALA A 46 -20.85 -37.15 -0.49
CA ALA A 46 -21.15 -38.41 -1.14
C ALA A 46 -22.33 -38.28 -2.12
N THR A 47 -23.26 -37.36 -1.89
CA THR A 47 -24.41 -37.14 -2.78
C THR A 47 -24.01 -36.41 -4.09
N PRO A 48 -24.50 -36.83 -5.27
CA PRO A 48 -24.15 -36.19 -6.53
C PRO A 48 -24.69 -34.75 -6.64
N GLU A 49 -25.90 -34.50 -6.15
CA GLU A 49 -26.55 -33.18 -6.20
C GLU A 49 -25.75 -32.11 -5.45
N PHE A 50 -25.23 -32.44 -4.27
CA PHE A 50 -24.43 -31.50 -3.49
C PHE A 50 -23.10 -31.18 -4.19
N ARG A 51 -22.47 -32.16 -4.84
CA ARG A 51 -21.26 -31.93 -5.64
C ARG A 51 -21.54 -30.98 -6.80
N GLU A 52 -22.66 -31.15 -7.50
CA GLU A 52 -23.05 -30.27 -8.61
C GLU A 52 -23.33 -28.86 -8.13
N ARG A 53 -24.06 -28.70 -7.03
CA ARG A 53 -24.31 -27.39 -6.41
C ARG A 53 -23.00 -26.68 -6.02
N MET A 54 -22.05 -27.41 -5.45
CA MET A 54 -20.74 -26.85 -5.09
C MET A 54 -19.90 -26.48 -6.32
N LYS A 55 -19.92 -27.32 -7.37
CA LYS A 55 -19.28 -27.00 -8.66
C LYS A 55 -19.87 -25.73 -9.27
N GLN A 56 -21.18 -25.56 -9.23
CA GLN A 56 -21.83 -24.37 -9.75
C GLN A 56 -21.43 -23.13 -8.96
N ARG A 57 -21.50 -23.19 -7.62
CA ARG A 57 -21.08 -22.10 -6.74
C ARG A 57 -19.62 -21.70 -6.97
N ASP A 58 -18.73 -22.67 -7.14
CA ASP A 58 -17.31 -22.40 -7.37
C ASP A 58 -17.06 -21.81 -8.78
N LYS A 59 -17.81 -22.26 -9.81
CA LYS A 59 -17.82 -21.63 -11.13
C LYS A 59 -18.29 -20.17 -11.06
N ASP A 60 -19.44 -19.93 -10.44
CA ASP A 60 -20.01 -18.58 -10.30
C ASP A 60 -19.03 -17.64 -9.59
N ARG A 61 -18.32 -18.14 -8.56
CA ARG A 61 -17.28 -17.38 -7.85
C ARG A 61 -16.08 -17.08 -8.76
N ILE A 62 -15.63 -18.04 -9.55
CA ILE A 62 -14.50 -17.86 -10.49
C ILE A 62 -14.89 -16.85 -11.56
N ASP A 63 -16.08 -16.95 -12.12
CA ASP A 63 -16.56 -16.07 -13.19
C ASP A 63 -16.83 -14.66 -12.65
N ALA A 64 -17.37 -14.52 -11.43
CA ALA A 64 -17.45 -13.24 -10.74
C ALA A 64 -16.06 -12.61 -10.52
N ALA A 65 -15.05 -13.42 -10.18
CA ALA A 65 -13.68 -12.95 -10.00
C ALA A 65 -13.01 -12.54 -11.33
N LYS A 66 -13.33 -13.21 -12.44
CA LYS A 66 -12.88 -12.82 -13.78
C LYS A 66 -13.52 -11.52 -14.25
N ASN A 67 -14.83 -11.37 -14.02
CA ASN A 67 -15.59 -10.19 -14.45
C ASN A 67 -15.25 -8.95 -13.62
N ASN A 68 -14.96 -9.12 -12.32
CA ASN A 68 -14.61 -8.02 -11.44
C ASN A 68 -13.37 -8.36 -10.58
N PRO A 69 -12.16 -8.36 -11.18
CA PRO A 69 -10.94 -8.72 -10.47
C PRO A 69 -10.64 -7.76 -9.30
N ALA A 70 -11.04 -6.49 -9.41
CA ALA A 70 -10.85 -5.48 -8.37
C ALA A 70 -11.62 -5.84 -7.07
N ALA A 71 -12.82 -6.39 -7.19
CA ALA A 71 -13.62 -6.81 -6.03
C ALA A 71 -13.01 -8.00 -5.27
N PHE A 72 -12.19 -8.84 -5.90
CA PHE A 72 -11.56 -9.98 -5.24
C PHE A 72 -10.10 -9.72 -4.84
N SER A 73 -9.48 -8.68 -5.39
CA SER A 73 -8.10 -8.30 -5.08
C SER A 73 -7.96 -7.67 -3.69
N ARG A 74 -6.99 -8.13 -2.90
CA ARG A 74 -6.59 -7.49 -1.63
C ARG A 74 -5.50 -6.42 -1.81
N LEU A 75 -5.18 -6.05 -3.05
CA LEU A 75 -4.17 -5.02 -3.32
C LEU A 75 -4.50 -3.73 -2.54
N GLY A 76 -3.50 -3.18 -1.85
CA GLY A 76 -3.65 -1.94 -1.08
C GLY A 76 -4.35 -2.09 0.29
N ILE A 77 -4.68 -3.31 0.72
CA ILE A 77 -5.30 -3.58 2.03
C ILE A 77 -4.29 -4.30 2.92
N PRO A 78 -3.91 -3.74 4.07
CA PRO A 78 -3.04 -4.43 5.03
C PRO A 78 -3.57 -5.77 5.50
N ASP A 79 -2.65 -6.63 5.91
CA ASP A 79 -2.98 -7.87 6.61
C ASP A 79 -3.76 -7.56 7.89
N GLY A 80 -4.87 -8.28 8.09
CA GLY A 80 -5.74 -8.12 9.25
C GLY A 80 -6.79 -7.01 9.15
N MET A 81 -6.67 -6.09 8.18
CA MET A 81 -7.66 -5.01 7.98
C MET A 81 -8.76 -5.42 7.00
N LYS A 82 -9.99 -4.93 7.23
CA LYS A 82 -11.11 -5.08 6.29
C LYS A 82 -11.01 -4.04 5.16
N ARG A 83 -11.52 -4.36 3.97
CA ARG A 83 -11.49 -3.43 2.82
C ARG A 83 -12.17 -2.10 3.13
N ALA A 84 -13.34 -2.13 3.78
CA ALA A 84 -14.10 -0.92 4.09
C ALA A 84 -13.29 0.05 4.98
N GLU A 85 -12.61 -0.48 5.99
CA GLU A 85 -11.74 0.30 6.87
C GLU A 85 -10.54 0.89 6.11
N ALA A 86 -9.85 0.05 5.33
CA ALA A 86 -8.72 0.49 4.52
C ALA A 86 -9.10 1.59 3.53
N MET A 87 -10.26 1.45 2.86
CA MET A 87 -10.76 2.45 1.94
C MET A 87 -11.06 3.78 2.62
N ARG A 88 -11.65 3.77 3.83
CA ARG A 88 -11.88 5.01 4.60
C ARG A 88 -10.57 5.74 4.89
N ILE A 89 -9.55 5.02 5.33
CA ILE A 89 -8.22 5.60 5.61
C ILE A 89 -7.57 6.10 4.31
N TRP A 90 -7.68 5.36 3.21
CA TRP A 90 -7.18 5.82 1.91
C TRP A 90 -7.86 7.10 1.43
N THR A 91 -9.18 7.20 1.57
CA THR A 91 -9.93 8.41 1.20
C THR A 91 -9.46 9.61 2.02
N GLN A 92 -9.29 9.45 3.33
CA GLN A 92 -8.75 10.49 4.20
C GLN A 92 -7.32 10.88 3.80
N ALA A 93 -6.44 9.89 3.56
CA ALA A 93 -5.07 10.14 3.16
C ALA A 93 -4.97 10.89 1.82
N ASN A 94 -5.83 10.58 0.84
CA ASN A 94 -5.90 11.32 -0.42
C ASN A 94 -6.33 12.77 -0.20
N ALA A 95 -7.40 12.99 0.56
CA ALA A 95 -7.87 14.34 0.86
C ALA A 95 -6.82 15.19 1.58
N LEU A 96 -6.03 14.59 2.49
CA LEU A 96 -4.93 15.28 3.15
C LEU A 96 -3.76 15.55 2.19
N ALA A 97 -3.47 14.63 1.28
CA ALA A 97 -2.43 14.84 0.26
C ALA A 97 -2.79 15.99 -0.68
N ASP A 98 -4.05 16.08 -1.09
CA ASP A 98 -4.52 17.15 -1.96
C ASP A 98 -4.39 18.52 -1.26
N LYS A 99 -4.77 18.61 0.03
CA LYS A 99 -4.56 19.81 0.84
C LYS A 99 -3.08 20.17 1.00
N PHE A 100 -2.23 19.17 1.21
CA PHE A 100 -0.78 19.35 1.35
C PHE A 100 -0.16 19.93 0.08
N ILE A 101 -0.48 19.38 -1.09
CA ILE A 101 -0.01 19.92 -2.38
C ILE A 101 -0.54 21.33 -2.62
N ALA A 102 -1.82 21.59 -2.33
CA ALA A 102 -2.39 22.94 -2.44
C ALA A 102 -1.66 23.97 -1.55
N ALA A 103 -1.25 23.57 -0.34
CA ALA A 103 -0.45 24.43 0.54
C ALA A 103 0.94 24.72 -0.06
N LEU A 104 1.63 23.72 -0.61
CA LEU A 104 2.94 23.89 -1.26
C LEU A 104 2.87 24.78 -2.51
N LYS A 105 1.78 24.71 -3.28
CA LYS A 105 1.55 25.62 -4.41
C LYS A 105 1.34 27.06 -3.94
N LYS A 106 0.54 27.25 -2.88
CA LYS A 106 0.28 28.57 -2.30
C LYS A 106 1.55 29.25 -1.77
N THR A 107 2.49 28.47 -1.22
CA THR A 107 3.79 29.00 -0.76
C THR A 107 4.80 29.22 -1.90
N GLY A 108 4.48 28.78 -3.12
CA GLY A 108 5.38 28.84 -4.27
C GLY A 108 6.53 27.82 -4.21
N GLU A 109 6.42 26.78 -3.38
CA GLU A 109 7.41 25.68 -3.37
C GLU A 109 7.24 24.74 -4.57
N ILE A 110 6.03 24.64 -5.10
CA ILE A 110 5.72 23.91 -6.33
C ILE A 110 5.08 24.90 -7.31
N LEU A 111 5.49 24.83 -8.57
CA LEU A 111 4.89 25.64 -9.64
C LEU A 111 3.43 25.23 -9.83
N ASP A 112 2.54 26.21 -9.85
CA ASP A 112 1.16 25.98 -10.25
C ASP A 112 1.07 26.08 -11.77
N ASP A 113 1.47 24.99 -12.45
CA ASP A 113 1.38 24.90 -13.90
C ASP A 113 0.01 24.32 -14.31
N PRO A 114 -0.92 25.15 -14.81
CA PRO A 114 -2.24 24.69 -15.26
C PRO A 114 -2.17 23.85 -16.55
N ASP A 115 -1.06 23.92 -17.29
CA ASP A 115 -0.89 23.35 -18.64
C ASP A 115 0.02 22.11 -18.68
N ALA A 116 0.19 21.41 -17.56
CA ALA A 116 0.95 20.16 -17.52
C ALA A 116 0.27 19.11 -18.41
N ALA A 117 0.64 19.08 -19.69
CA ALA A 117 0.09 18.19 -20.69
C ALA A 117 0.20 16.74 -20.20
N THR A 118 -0.90 16.00 -20.16
CA THR A 118 -0.86 14.59 -19.76
C THR A 118 -0.58 13.70 -20.97
N VAL A 119 0.46 12.87 -20.89
CA VAL A 119 0.79 11.83 -21.87
C VAL A 119 0.22 10.50 -21.39
N LEU A 120 -0.27 9.68 -22.32
CA LEU A 120 -0.69 8.32 -22.02
C LEU A 120 0.54 7.40 -22.01
N TYR A 121 1.00 6.98 -20.83
CA TYR A 121 2.08 6.00 -20.69
C TYR A 121 1.53 4.67 -20.16
N LYS A 122 1.62 3.61 -20.97
CA LYS A 122 1.13 2.26 -20.63
C LYS A 122 -0.33 2.25 -20.15
N GLY A 123 -1.18 3.09 -20.73
CA GLY A 123 -2.59 3.22 -20.37
C GLY A 123 -2.87 4.10 -19.15
N PHE A 124 -1.85 4.70 -18.53
CA PHE A 124 -2.00 5.65 -17.43
C PHE A 124 -1.78 7.09 -17.93
N ARG A 125 -2.57 8.05 -17.43
CA ARG A 125 -2.33 9.48 -17.68
C ARG A 125 -1.23 9.95 -16.74
N VAL A 126 -0.13 10.41 -17.32
CA VAL A 126 1.06 10.86 -16.59
C VAL A 126 1.41 12.27 -17.08
N PRO A 127 1.78 13.21 -16.20
CA PRO A 127 2.26 14.53 -16.63
C PRO A 127 3.47 14.41 -17.57
N ALA A 128 3.51 15.23 -18.63
CA ALA A 128 4.62 15.29 -19.58
C ALA A 128 5.84 15.99 -18.98
N THR A 129 5.60 16.93 -18.06
CA THR A 129 6.63 17.74 -17.44
C THR A 129 7.22 17.02 -16.23
N ASP A 130 8.53 17.18 -16.04
CA ASP A 130 9.24 16.62 -14.89
C ASP A 130 8.69 17.20 -13.57
N ASP A 131 8.29 18.47 -13.57
CA ASP A 131 7.67 19.12 -12.41
C ASP A 131 6.30 18.52 -12.07
N GLY A 132 5.46 18.23 -13.08
CA GLY A 132 4.19 17.55 -12.86
C GLY A 132 4.39 16.11 -12.37
N LEU A 133 5.42 15.42 -12.87
CA LEU A 133 5.82 14.10 -12.36
C LEU A 133 6.25 14.17 -10.89
N ALA A 134 7.05 15.18 -10.53
CA ALA A 134 7.49 15.40 -9.16
C ALA A 134 6.30 15.70 -8.22
N GLU A 135 5.35 16.53 -8.64
CA GLU A 135 4.11 16.81 -7.89
C GLU A 135 3.32 15.53 -7.62
N VAL A 136 3.07 14.72 -8.66
CA VAL A 136 2.33 13.46 -8.53
C VAL A 136 3.08 12.46 -7.65
N ALA A 137 4.41 12.36 -7.79
CA ALA A 137 5.24 11.48 -6.98
C ALA A 137 5.23 11.90 -5.51
N LEU A 138 5.30 13.20 -5.23
CA LEU A 138 5.27 13.74 -3.88
C LEU A 138 3.91 13.54 -3.22
N ARG A 139 2.82 13.81 -3.95
CA ARG A 139 1.45 13.50 -3.52
C ARG A 139 1.33 12.03 -3.15
N GLN A 140 1.83 11.14 -4.00
CA GLN A 140 1.72 9.70 -3.75
C GLN A 140 2.60 9.24 -2.58
N ALA A 141 3.78 9.82 -2.40
CA ALA A 141 4.60 9.58 -1.22
C ALA A 141 3.84 10.00 0.05
N PHE A 142 3.19 11.16 0.05
CA PHE A 142 2.38 11.60 1.17
C PHE A 142 1.19 10.65 1.46
N VAL A 143 0.48 10.22 0.42
CA VAL A 143 -0.59 9.22 0.53
C VAL A 143 -0.09 7.93 1.17
N LEU A 144 1.09 7.42 0.78
CA LEU A 144 1.70 6.23 1.36
C LEU A 144 2.14 6.40 2.82
N ALA A 145 2.58 7.60 3.20
CA ALA A 145 2.99 7.94 4.55
C ALA A 145 1.80 7.91 5.53
N VAL A 146 0.68 8.51 5.14
CA VAL A 146 -0.52 8.62 5.99
C VAL A 146 -1.41 7.37 5.89
N GLY A 147 -1.44 6.73 4.73
CA GLY A 147 -2.33 5.62 4.42
C GLY A 147 -2.12 4.36 5.29
N PRO A 148 -2.97 3.35 5.12
CA PRO A 148 -2.86 2.08 5.84
C PRO A 148 -1.75 1.24 5.18
N THR A 149 -0.49 1.61 5.36
CA THR A 149 0.68 0.86 4.86
C THR A 149 1.54 0.34 6.01
N SER A 150 2.50 -0.53 5.70
CA SER A 150 3.43 -1.04 6.72
C SER A 150 4.32 0.08 7.27
N PRO A 151 4.73 0.03 8.56
CA PRO A 151 5.57 1.07 9.16
C PRO A 151 6.87 1.37 8.38
N HIS A 152 7.46 0.35 7.75
CA HIS A 152 8.65 0.50 6.92
C HIS A 152 8.38 1.33 5.65
N VAL A 153 7.24 1.11 5.00
CA VAL A 153 6.82 1.88 3.83
C VAL A 153 6.51 3.31 4.24
N LYS A 154 5.83 3.51 5.37
CA LYS A 154 5.56 4.85 5.93
C LYS A 154 6.83 5.63 6.17
N ALA A 155 7.81 5.04 6.85
CA ALA A 155 9.08 5.71 7.15
C ALA A 155 9.83 6.14 5.87
N LYS A 156 9.85 5.28 4.84
CA LYS A 156 10.46 5.63 3.55
C LYS A 156 9.71 6.75 2.84
N ALA A 157 8.39 6.68 2.82
CA ALA A 157 7.54 7.68 2.19
C ALA A 157 7.66 9.04 2.89
N LEU A 158 7.68 9.06 4.23
CA LEU A 158 7.98 10.25 5.02
C LEU A 158 9.36 10.81 4.70
N ASN A 159 10.39 9.96 4.62
CA ASN A 159 11.74 10.44 4.27
C ASN A 159 11.76 11.11 2.89
N ILE A 160 11.02 10.60 1.91
CA ILE A 160 10.90 11.25 0.59
C ILE A 160 10.27 12.63 0.76
N VAL A 161 9.08 12.71 1.38
CA VAL A 161 8.39 13.99 1.61
C VAL A 161 9.33 14.99 2.31
N LEU A 162 9.90 14.62 3.45
CA LEU A 162 10.79 15.48 4.25
C LEU A 162 12.07 15.89 3.52
N THR A 163 12.56 15.08 2.58
CA THR A 163 13.75 15.41 1.78
C THR A 163 13.45 16.50 0.77
N TYR A 164 12.24 16.49 0.19
CA TYR A 164 11.87 17.37 -0.91
C TYR A 164 11.00 18.57 -0.51
N THR A 165 10.43 18.60 0.70
CA THR A 165 9.49 19.67 1.12
C THR A 165 10.00 20.53 2.28
N ARG A 166 11.33 20.73 2.36
CA ARG A 166 12.11 21.57 3.30
C ARG A 166 11.90 21.42 4.81
N ALA A 167 10.74 20.99 5.29
CA ALA A 167 10.38 20.84 6.69
C ALA A 167 11.01 19.59 7.30
N LYS A 168 12.35 19.52 7.39
CA LYS A 168 12.99 18.56 8.30
C LYS A 168 12.57 18.94 9.72
N PRO A 169 11.83 18.09 10.45
CA PRO A 169 11.42 18.45 11.80
C PRO A 169 12.68 18.65 12.65
N ALA A 170 12.71 19.74 13.41
CA ALA A 170 13.86 20.11 14.23
C ALA A 170 14.30 18.99 15.20
N ASN A 171 13.40 18.04 15.54
CA ASN A 171 13.68 16.94 16.45
C ASN A 171 13.18 15.58 15.92
N LYS A 172 14.11 14.62 15.77
CA LYS A 172 13.86 13.23 15.32
C LYS A 172 12.92 12.43 16.24
N SER A 173 12.75 12.83 17.50
CA SER A 173 11.93 12.16 18.51
C SER A 173 10.41 12.37 18.33
N LYS A 174 9.98 13.44 17.64
CA LYS A 174 8.55 13.71 17.38
C LYS A 174 7.96 12.86 16.25
N LEU A 175 8.78 12.27 15.38
CA LEU A 175 8.33 11.40 14.28
C LEU A 175 7.88 10.01 14.73
N LEU A 176 8.17 9.61 15.98
CA LEU A 176 7.94 8.26 16.49
C LEU A 176 6.77 8.15 17.48
N LEU A 177 6.07 9.25 17.78
CA LEU A 177 4.98 9.27 18.75
C LEU A 177 3.66 9.66 18.10
N GLY A 178 2.71 8.71 18.14
CA GLY A 178 1.28 8.97 18.24
C GLY A 178 0.55 9.51 17.02
N GLU A 179 0.86 10.72 16.58
CA GLU A 179 -0.09 11.52 15.81
C GLU A 179 0.59 12.32 14.71
N VAL A 180 0.62 11.73 13.52
CA VAL A 180 0.92 12.44 12.26
C VAL A 180 0.00 13.66 12.07
N THR A 181 -1.18 13.64 12.70
CA THR A 181 -2.14 14.76 12.77
C THR A 181 -1.56 15.99 13.46
N GLU A 182 -0.83 15.85 14.58
CA GLU A 182 -0.23 17.00 15.29
C GLU A 182 0.85 17.70 14.44
N PHE A 183 1.60 16.95 13.62
CA PHE A 183 2.55 17.52 12.67
C PHE A 183 1.84 18.32 11.57
N LEU A 184 0.67 17.86 11.12
CA LEU A 184 -0.12 18.56 10.10
C LEU A 184 -0.78 19.81 10.65
N ASP A 185 -1.29 19.77 11.89
CA ASP A 185 -1.83 20.96 12.55
C ASP A 185 -0.74 22.01 12.80
N ALA A 186 0.49 21.61 13.12
CA ALA A 186 1.61 22.55 13.23
C ALA A 186 1.92 23.25 11.91
N ILE A 187 1.99 22.53 10.79
CA ILE A 187 2.21 23.10 9.46
C ILE A 187 1.03 23.99 9.03
N SER A 188 -0.20 23.63 9.40
CA SER A 188 -1.39 24.41 9.02
C SER A 188 -1.55 25.68 9.88
N ASN A 189 -1.14 25.65 11.15
CA ASN A 189 -1.28 26.76 12.10
C ASN A 189 -0.10 27.75 12.07
N GLU A 190 1.12 27.34 11.69
CA GLU A 190 2.23 28.29 11.46
C GLU A 190 1.97 29.23 10.26
N ASN A 191 0.97 28.93 9.44
CA ASN A 191 0.66 29.63 8.18
C ASN A 191 -0.69 30.37 8.19
N SER A 192 -1.34 30.52 9.37
CA SER A 192 -2.50 31.40 9.59
C SER A 192 -2.09 32.66 10.32
#